data_AF-A0AAU6F038-F1
#
_entry.id   AF-A0AAU6F038-F1
#
_cell.length_a   1.000
_cell.length_b   1.000
_cell.length_c   1.000
_cell.angle_alpha   90.00
_cell.angle_beta   90.00
_cell.angle_gamma   90.00
#
_symmetry.space_group_name_H-M   'P 1'
#
loop_
_entity.id
_entity.type
_entity.pdbx_description
1 polymer ?
#
loop_
_entity_poly.entity_id
_entity_poly.type
_entity_poly.pdbx_seq_one_letter_code
_entity_poly.pdbx_strand_id
1 'polypeptide(L)'
;MSGADARWGARWAAVQAAGIEGSAAGLARLPCGPERILLAQACLQYVRLHERSEAGDALVARLRGDGQAEVRLAAHLTALHTLPPGRAAEAEAGVVAELGAAGSSVGSWSVGEVWGDAYGRHDAPRPRDLFRRAAELLVDPDPVRRRVGLDLSRVALCEWRAAPEWLSSGWVRMFDDPVAELRSDAKALVGLSRAASRRAADPRVPVPPPCEVRVPVAVEPRDAEACLASRPVDASRLPPRMFHALLDRGPLSERQIAQLRHQVFTRPSAGQARHARAWWRHAGEASAPVLLPLLPQYFADTALLGIDALECLAAMGRFAAPALGALDAFLAGERIAVRHRGSPESDLQADELLVETAQFTRRHIMEDTER
;
A
#
# COMPACT_ATOMS: atom_id res chain seq x y z
N MET A 1 21.09 16.45 -5.96
CA MET A 1 21.58 15.70 -4.78
C MET A 1 22.28 16.70 -3.89
N SER A 2 21.78 16.91 -2.68
CA SER A 2 22.31 17.93 -1.77
C SER A 2 23.67 17.49 -1.19
N GLY A 3 24.46 18.43 -0.69
CA GLY A 3 25.71 18.10 0.01
C GLY A 3 25.49 17.31 1.33
N ALA A 4 24.27 17.27 1.86
CA ALA A 4 23.92 16.42 3.00
C ALA A 4 23.75 14.95 2.56
N ASP A 5 23.09 14.72 1.43
CA ASP A 5 22.86 13.37 0.88
C ASP A 5 24.18 12.65 0.55
N ALA A 6 25.15 13.38 -0.01
CA ALA A 6 26.46 12.83 -0.34
C ALA A 6 27.25 12.40 0.92
N ARG A 7 27.20 13.23 1.98
CA ARG A 7 27.85 12.91 3.26
C ARG A 7 27.19 11.74 3.95
N TRP A 8 25.86 11.68 3.92
CA TRP A 8 25.09 10.53 4.40
C TRP A 8 25.50 9.24 3.67
N GLY A 9 25.50 9.24 2.33
CA GLY A 9 25.89 8.08 1.54
C GLY A 9 27.30 7.60 1.82
N ALA A 10 28.26 8.51 2.02
CA ALA A 10 29.63 8.16 2.39
C ALA A 10 29.70 7.49 3.77
N ARG A 11 28.97 7.99 4.77
CA ARG A 11 28.93 7.39 6.12
C ARG A 11 28.25 6.03 6.09
N TRP A 12 27.16 5.89 5.36
CA TRP A 12 26.49 4.61 5.16
C TRP A 12 27.43 3.56 4.55
N ALA A 13 28.13 3.89 3.46
CA ALA A 13 29.09 2.99 2.83
C ALA A 13 30.23 2.58 3.77
N ALA A 14 30.72 3.52 4.60
CA ALA A 14 31.75 3.23 5.59
C ALA A 14 31.26 2.26 6.67
N VAL A 15 30.02 2.43 7.17
CA VAL A 15 29.42 1.50 8.14
C VAL A 15 29.24 0.11 7.53
N GLN A 16 28.78 0.03 6.27
CA GLN A 16 28.66 -1.24 5.57
C GLN A 16 30.00 -1.98 5.43
N ALA A 17 31.08 -1.25 5.20
CA ALA A 17 32.43 -1.82 5.07
C ALA A 17 33.03 -2.24 6.42
N ALA A 18 32.80 -1.47 7.49
CA ALA A 18 33.42 -1.68 8.80
C ALA A 18 32.60 -2.55 9.76
N GLY A 19 31.30 -2.72 9.50
CA GLY A 19 30.37 -3.36 10.43
C GLY A 19 30.08 -2.50 11.67
N ILE A 20 29.23 -3.00 12.57
CA ILE A 20 28.79 -2.27 13.77
C ILE A 20 29.94 -2.07 14.76
N GLU A 21 30.77 -3.08 15.02
CA GLU A 21 31.87 -2.97 15.99
C GLU A 21 32.90 -1.92 15.58
N GLY A 22 33.34 -1.95 14.31
CA GLY A 22 34.30 -0.97 13.78
C GLY A 22 33.73 0.45 13.79
N SER A 23 32.44 0.60 13.46
CA SER A 23 31.76 1.90 13.43
C SER A 23 31.48 2.45 14.83
N ALA A 24 31.20 1.58 15.81
CA ALA A 24 31.00 1.96 17.21
C ALA A 24 32.28 2.53 17.85
N ALA A 25 33.46 2.06 17.45
CA ALA A 25 34.74 2.64 17.85
C ALA A 25 34.94 4.04 17.25
N GLY A 26 34.50 4.26 16.00
CA GLY A 26 34.50 5.57 15.35
C GLY A 26 33.62 6.58 16.08
N LEU A 27 32.44 6.16 16.53
CA LEU A 27 31.53 7.00 17.33
C LEU A 27 32.17 7.47 18.64
N ALA A 28 32.93 6.62 19.34
CA ALA A 28 33.58 7.00 20.59
C ALA A 28 34.60 8.15 20.42
N ARG A 29 35.15 8.33 19.22
CA ARG A 29 36.13 9.40 18.90
C ARG A 29 35.50 10.74 18.54
N LEU A 30 34.18 10.78 18.32
CA LEU A 30 33.46 11.98 17.89
C LEU A 30 32.53 12.43 19.03
N PRO A 31 32.95 13.29 19.97
CA PRO A 31 32.16 13.58 21.17
C PRO A 31 30.83 14.29 20.89
N CYS A 32 30.78 15.14 19.86
CA CYS A 32 29.57 15.85 19.45
C CYS A 32 29.68 16.35 18.00
N GLY A 33 28.60 16.94 17.51
CA GLY A 33 28.53 17.65 16.23
C GLY A 33 27.95 16.82 15.07
N PRO A 34 27.82 17.43 13.88
CA PRO A 34 27.11 16.84 12.75
C PRO A 34 27.67 15.49 12.29
N GLU A 35 28.99 15.30 12.35
CA GLU A 35 29.62 14.04 11.96
C GLU A 35 29.30 12.89 12.92
N ARG A 36 29.13 13.17 14.22
CA ARG A 36 28.66 12.17 15.20
C ARG A 36 27.23 11.77 14.87
N ILE A 37 26.35 12.74 14.62
CA ILE A 37 24.93 12.50 14.28
C ILE A 37 24.83 11.62 13.03
N LEU A 38 25.52 11.98 11.95
CA LEU A 38 25.50 11.22 10.71
C LEU A 38 26.03 9.79 10.88
N LEU A 39 27.15 9.62 11.59
CA LEU A 39 27.68 8.28 11.84
C LEU A 39 26.73 7.45 12.73
N ALA A 40 26.14 8.05 13.75
CA ALA A 40 25.23 7.36 14.67
C ALA A 40 23.97 6.90 13.94
N GLN A 41 23.36 7.79 13.15
CA GLN A 41 22.22 7.47 12.32
C GLN A 41 22.55 6.36 11.30
N ALA A 42 23.74 6.37 10.68
CA ALA A 42 24.15 5.32 9.75
C ALA A 42 24.32 3.96 10.44
N CYS A 43 24.96 3.92 11.62
CA CYS A 43 25.05 2.70 12.44
C CYS A 43 23.67 2.17 12.82
N LEU A 44 22.78 3.06 13.28
CA LEU A 44 21.44 2.70 13.71
C LEU A 44 20.57 2.20 12.56
N GLN A 45 20.71 2.77 11.36
CA GLN A 45 20.08 2.22 10.16
C GLN A 45 20.62 0.82 9.84
N TYR A 46 21.92 0.59 9.99
CA TYR A 46 22.53 -0.71 9.70
C TYR A 46 21.97 -1.79 10.62
N VAL A 47 21.86 -1.50 11.92
CA VAL A 47 21.19 -2.38 12.89
C VAL A 47 19.76 -2.72 12.45
N ARG A 48 18.96 -1.73 12.03
CA ARG A 48 17.57 -1.97 11.58
C ARG A 48 17.46 -2.86 10.33
N LEU A 49 18.43 -2.77 9.41
CA LEU A 49 18.33 -3.42 8.10
C LEU A 49 19.02 -4.79 8.05
N HIS A 50 20.07 -4.99 8.83
CA HIS A 50 20.99 -6.10 8.60
C HIS A 50 21.32 -6.93 9.83
N GLU A 51 21.19 -6.38 11.04
CA GLU A 51 21.85 -6.99 12.19
C GLU A 51 21.01 -6.93 13.47
N ARG A 52 20.37 -8.06 13.80
CA ARG A 52 19.93 -8.34 15.18
C ARG A 52 21.05 -9.10 15.88
N SER A 53 22.04 -8.36 16.37
CA SER A 53 23.14 -8.90 17.18
C SER A 53 23.16 -8.25 18.55
N GLU A 54 23.80 -8.93 19.50
CA GLU A 54 24.05 -8.38 20.84
C GLU A 54 24.84 -7.05 20.77
N ALA A 55 25.77 -6.94 19.82
CA ALA A 55 26.53 -5.71 19.57
C ALA A 55 25.61 -4.56 19.08
N GLY A 56 24.67 -4.86 18.19
CA GLY A 56 23.65 -3.90 17.73
C GLY A 56 22.76 -3.43 18.88
N ASP A 57 22.25 -4.36 19.69
CA ASP A 57 21.40 -4.05 20.84
C ASP A 57 22.15 -3.22 21.90
N ALA A 58 23.40 -3.57 22.19
CA ALA A 58 24.26 -2.81 23.10
C ALA A 58 24.53 -1.39 22.59
N LEU A 59 24.75 -1.24 21.28
CA LEU A 59 24.92 0.08 20.66
C LEU A 59 23.64 0.92 20.80
N VAL A 60 22.47 0.36 20.49
CA VAL A 60 21.18 1.05 20.62
C VAL A 60 20.95 1.50 22.07
N ALA A 61 21.14 0.59 23.04
CA ALA A 61 20.98 0.91 24.46
C ALA A 61 21.89 2.06 24.90
N ARG A 62 23.16 2.06 24.46
CA ARG A 62 24.10 3.13 24.76
C ARG A 62 23.70 4.47 24.15
N LEU A 63 23.27 4.48 22.88
CA LEU A 63 22.92 5.71 22.16
C LEU A 63 21.59 6.33 22.62
N ARG A 64 20.71 5.57 23.29
CA ARG A 64 19.53 6.14 23.96
C ARG A 64 19.89 7.11 25.09
N GLY A 65 21.09 7.02 25.65
CA GLY A 65 21.62 7.95 26.65
C GLY A 65 22.59 9.00 26.08
N ASP A 66 22.64 9.20 24.77
CA ASP A 66 23.58 10.11 24.12
C ASP A 66 23.33 11.58 24.50
N GLY A 67 24.36 12.43 24.43
CA GLY A 67 24.24 13.87 24.70
C GLY A 67 23.43 14.62 23.65
N GLN A 68 23.29 14.09 22.42
CA GLN A 68 22.58 14.73 21.32
C GLN A 68 21.17 14.15 21.13
N ALA A 69 20.16 15.02 21.08
CA ALA A 69 18.76 14.62 20.97
C ALA A 69 18.48 13.83 19.68
N GLU A 70 19.12 14.20 18.56
CA GLU A 70 18.97 13.54 17.26
C GLU A 70 19.51 12.10 17.30
N VAL A 71 20.58 11.86 18.07
CA VAL A 71 21.14 10.53 18.28
C VAL A 71 20.22 9.70 19.18
N ARG A 72 19.70 10.29 20.27
CA ARG A 72 18.73 9.62 21.15
C ARG A 72 17.45 9.26 20.39
N LEU A 73 16.88 10.19 19.63
CA LEU A 73 15.71 9.98 18.79
C LEU A 73 15.92 8.82 17.81
N ALA A 74 17.03 8.83 17.06
CA ALA A 74 17.36 7.75 16.14
C ALA A 74 17.50 6.40 16.87
N ALA A 75 18.09 6.40 18.06
CA ALA A 75 18.26 5.18 18.87
C ALA A 75 16.92 4.64 19.37
N HIS A 76 16.00 5.51 19.82
CA HIS A 76 14.65 5.12 20.20
C HIS A 76 13.84 4.57 19.01
N LEU A 77 13.96 5.18 17.83
CA LEU A 77 13.34 4.67 16.60
C LEU A 77 13.90 3.30 16.21
N THR A 78 15.21 3.09 16.29
CA THR A 78 15.80 1.77 16.06
C THR A 78 15.36 0.76 17.12
N ALA A 79 15.24 1.16 18.39
CA ALA A 79 14.74 0.31 19.44
C ALA A 79 13.29 -0.14 19.18
N LEU A 80 12.42 0.71 18.61
CA LEU A 80 11.06 0.31 18.20
C LEU A 80 11.05 -0.78 17.12
N HIS A 81 12.07 -0.79 16.26
CA HIS A 81 12.24 -1.79 15.20
C HIS A 81 12.78 -3.13 15.72
N THR A 82 13.58 -3.12 16.80
CA THR A 82 14.29 -4.31 17.27
C THR A 82 13.70 -4.92 18.54
N LEU A 83 13.10 -4.12 19.42
CA LEU A 83 12.58 -4.58 20.70
C LEU A 83 11.30 -5.41 20.54
N PRO A 84 11.08 -6.40 21.43
CA PRO A 84 9.83 -7.13 21.48
C PRO A 84 8.66 -6.18 21.84
N PRO A 85 7.42 -6.49 21.43
CA PRO A 85 6.29 -5.58 21.59
C PRO A 85 5.97 -5.13 23.03
N GLY A 86 6.36 -5.92 24.05
CA GLY A 86 6.19 -5.56 25.46
C GLY A 86 7.11 -4.41 25.94
N ARG A 87 8.17 -4.09 25.19
CA ARG A 87 9.11 -3.00 25.49
C ARG A 87 8.99 -1.81 24.52
N ALA A 88 8.09 -1.89 23.54
CA ALA A 88 7.88 -0.82 22.56
C ALA A 88 7.42 0.49 23.22
N ALA A 89 6.54 0.42 24.24
CA ALA A 89 5.98 1.60 24.89
C ALA A 89 7.05 2.54 25.50
N GLU A 90 8.13 2.00 26.06
CA GLU A 90 9.25 2.78 26.60
C GLU A 90 10.02 3.50 25.48
N ALA A 91 10.25 2.80 24.36
CA ALA A 91 10.91 3.39 23.20
C ALA A 91 10.03 4.47 22.53
N GLU A 92 8.71 4.26 22.46
CA GLU A 92 7.76 5.27 21.96
C GLU A 92 7.77 6.53 22.83
N ALA A 93 7.73 6.37 24.15
CA ALA A 93 7.81 7.50 25.09
C ALA A 93 9.11 8.29 24.89
N GLY A 94 10.22 7.58 24.66
CA GLY A 94 11.50 8.18 24.30
C GLY A 94 11.46 8.95 22.99
N VAL A 95 10.86 8.40 21.92
CA VAL A 95 10.66 9.14 20.66
C VAL A 95 9.93 10.45 20.92
N VAL A 96 8.78 10.41 21.61
CA VAL A 96 7.96 11.60 21.90
C VAL A 96 8.71 12.64 22.74
N ALA A 97 9.53 12.20 23.69
CA ALA A 97 10.34 13.08 24.53
C ALA A 97 11.40 13.84 23.71
N GLU A 98 11.98 13.19 22.70
CA GLU A 98 13.08 13.77 21.91
C GLU A 98 12.61 14.65 20.73
N LEU A 99 11.37 14.49 20.26
CA LEU A 99 10.85 15.23 19.09
C LEU A 99 11.03 16.75 19.17
N GLY A 100 10.75 17.36 20.33
CA GLY A 100 10.84 18.81 20.47
C GLY A 100 12.28 19.35 20.32
N ALA A 101 13.29 18.56 20.69
CA ALA A 101 14.70 18.94 20.61
C ALA A 101 15.37 18.51 19.31
N ALA A 102 14.98 17.35 18.77
CA ALA A 102 15.59 16.76 17.57
C ALA A 102 14.89 17.13 16.26
N GLY A 103 13.62 17.59 16.32
CA GLY A 103 12.79 17.87 15.16
C GLY A 103 12.06 16.63 14.62
N SER A 104 11.57 16.73 13.38
CA SER A 104 10.71 15.71 12.74
C SER A 104 11.43 14.83 11.70
N SER A 105 12.76 14.91 11.59
CA SER A 105 13.53 14.14 10.61
C SER A 105 14.75 13.45 11.24
N VAL A 106 15.13 12.31 10.65
CA VAL A 106 16.34 11.56 11.01
C VAL A 106 17.04 11.18 9.71
N GLY A 107 18.13 11.88 9.41
CA GLY A 107 18.80 11.78 8.11
C GLY A 107 17.89 12.28 6.98
N SER A 108 17.64 11.43 5.99
CA SER A 108 16.76 11.71 4.86
C SER A 108 15.31 11.26 5.05
N TRP A 109 14.96 10.67 6.20
CA TRP A 109 13.60 10.17 6.47
C TRP A 109 12.85 11.06 7.44
N SER A 110 11.52 11.08 7.30
CA SER A 110 10.67 11.59 8.37
C SER A 110 10.67 10.62 9.56
N VAL A 111 10.52 11.17 10.77
CA VAL A 111 10.39 10.35 11.98
C VAL A 111 9.15 9.45 11.90
N GLY A 112 8.03 9.96 11.39
CA GLY A 112 6.79 9.20 11.32
C GLY A 112 6.84 8.05 10.31
N GLU A 113 7.59 8.17 9.21
CA GLU A 113 7.83 7.02 8.30
C GLU A 113 8.62 5.91 9.00
N VAL A 114 9.72 6.26 9.66
CA VAL A 114 10.57 5.27 10.36
C VAL A 114 9.80 4.62 11.51
N TRP A 115 9.03 5.41 12.26
CA TRP A 115 8.20 4.91 13.35
C TRP A 115 7.04 4.04 12.82
N GLY A 116 6.36 4.48 11.76
CA GLY A 116 5.29 3.72 11.12
C GLY A 116 5.75 2.36 10.60
N ASP A 117 6.92 2.29 9.95
CA ASP A 117 7.52 1.02 9.48
C ASP A 117 7.75 0.03 10.65
N ALA A 118 8.05 0.54 11.85
CA ALA A 118 8.24 -0.31 13.03
C ALA A 118 6.96 -1.08 13.40
N TYR A 119 5.76 -0.49 13.21
CA TYR A 119 4.48 -1.17 13.44
C TYR A 119 4.17 -2.24 12.39
N GLY A 120 4.74 -2.12 11.19
CA GLY A 120 4.51 -3.04 10.08
C GLY A 120 5.27 -4.37 10.18
N ARG A 121 6.36 -4.42 10.96
CA ARG A 121 7.32 -5.54 10.99
C ARG A 121 7.13 -6.56 12.10
N HIS A 122 6.34 -6.27 13.13
CA HIS A 122 6.09 -7.24 14.21
C HIS A 122 5.13 -8.33 13.72
N ASP A 123 5.38 -9.59 14.13
CA ASP A 123 4.60 -10.78 13.73
C ASP A 123 3.09 -10.64 14.01
N ALA A 124 2.72 -9.74 14.91
CA ALA A 124 1.36 -9.28 15.12
C ALA A 124 1.28 -7.77 14.84
N PRO A 125 0.79 -7.34 13.66
CA PRO A 125 0.58 -5.93 13.40
C PRO A 125 -0.41 -5.35 14.42
N ARG A 126 -0.11 -4.14 14.91
CA ARG A 126 -0.94 -3.41 15.87
C ARG A 126 -1.49 -2.14 15.24
N PRO A 127 -2.35 -2.24 14.21
CA PRO A 127 -2.84 -1.06 13.49
C PRO A 127 -3.54 -0.07 14.44
N ARG A 128 -4.26 -0.57 15.44
CA ARG A 128 -4.94 0.27 16.44
C ARG A 128 -3.97 1.11 17.28
N ASP A 129 -2.81 0.58 17.65
CA ASP A 129 -1.82 1.35 18.41
C ASP A 129 -1.20 2.45 17.55
N LEU A 130 -0.89 2.15 16.29
CA LEU A 130 -0.45 3.14 15.32
C LEU A 130 -1.50 4.25 15.13
N PHE A 131 -2.77 3.89 14.92
CA PHE A 131 -3.84 4.87 14.73
C PHE A 131 -4.04 5.73 15.98
N ARG A 132 -4.06 5.12 17.17
CA ARG A 132 -4.16 5.83 18.44
C ARG A 132 -3.00 6.80 18.60
N ARG A 133 -1.77 6.36 18.35
CA ARG A 133 -0.58 7.21 18.46
C ARG A 133 -0.60 8.37 17.48
N ALA A 134 -0.96 8.11 16.22
CA ALA A 134 -1.12 9.16 15.23
C ALA A 134 -2.18 10.18 15.68
N ALA A 135 -3.36 9.73 16.12
CA ALA A 135 -4.43 10.59 16.59
C ALA A 135 -4.03 11.45 17.81
N GLU A 136 -3.30 10.87 18.77
CA GLU A 136 -2.73 11.60 19.91
C GLU A 136 -1.78 12.72 19.46
N LEU A 137 -0.89 12.44 18.50
CA LEU A 137 0.08 13.40 18.00
C LEU A 137 -0.54 14.51 17.14
N LEU A 138 -1.62 14.22 16.38
CA LEU A 138 -2.31 15.22 15.56
C LEU A 138 -2.92 16.37 16.38
N VAL A 139 -3.22 16.13 17.67
CA VAL A 139 -3.81 17.14 18.57
C VAL A 139 -2.81 17.74 19.56
N ASP A 140 -1.53 17.38 19.48
CA ASP A 140 -0.48 17.90 20.36
C ASP A 140 -0.25 19.40 20.07
N PRO A 141 -0.01 20.25 21.10
CA PRO A 141 0.29 21.68 20.89
C PRO A 141 1.61 21.93 20.15
N ASP A 142 2.57 21.02 20.16
CA ASP A 142 3.85 21.12 19.45
C ASP A 142 3.67 20.82 17.94
N PRO A 143 3.97 21.77 17.03
CA PRO A 143 3.87 21.54 15.59
C PRO A 143 4.79 20.42 15.08
N VAL A 144 5.92 20.15 15.73
CA VAL A 144 6.82 19.04 15.36
C VAL A 144 6.13 17.70 15.61
N ARG A 145 5.42 17.56 16.72
CA ARG A 145 4.66 16.35 17.04
C ARG A 145 3.47 16.17 16.10
N ARG A 146 2.75 17.24 15.77
CA ARG A 146 1.67 17.18 14.76
C ARG A 146 2.18 16.77 13.38
N ARG A 147 3.36 17.26 12.96
CA ARG A 147 4.05 16.80 11.74
C ARG A 147 4.26 15.29 11.77
N VAL A 148 4.83 14.75 12.85
CA VAL A 148 5.03 13.29 13.00
C VAL A 148 3.70 12.53 13.01
N GLY A 149 2.64 13.10 13.60
CA GLY A 149 1.29 12.55 13.55
C GLY A 149 0.74 12.42 12.12
N LEU A 150 1.00 13.40 11.24
CA LEU A 150 0.64 13.34 9.83
C LEU A 150 1.45 12.28 9.07
N ASP A 151 2.75 12.18 9.34
CA ASP A 151 3.62 11.18 8.71
C ASP A 151 3.20 9.75 9.11
N LEU A 152 2.89 9.51 10.40
CA LEU A 152 2.33 8.24 10.88
C LEU A 152 0.97 7.95 10.24
N SER A 153 0.13 8.98 10.11
CA SER A 153 -1.17 8.86 9.44
C SER A 153 -1.03 8.44 7.99
N ARG A 154 -0.01 8.95 7.29
CA ARG A 154 0.30 8.56 5.91
C ARG A 154 0.68 7.09 5.82
N VAL A 155 1.58 6.62 6.68
CA VAL A 155 1.96 5.20 6.72
C VAL A 155 0.76 4.32 7.04
N ALA A 156 -0.04 4.70 8.05
CA ALA A 156 -1.26 4.01 8.41
C ALA A 156 -2.22 3.90 7.22
N LEU A 157 -2.42 5.03 6.51
CA LEU A 157 -3.30 5.10 5.37
C LEU A 157 -2.83 4.23 4.20
N CYS A 158 -1.54 4.15 3.94
CA CYS A 158 -0.97 3.35 2.86
C CYS A 158 -0.77 1.87 3.21
N GLU A 159 -1.12 1.42 4.41
CA GLU A 159 -0.97 0.03 4.84
C GLU A 159 -2.29 -0.63 5.27
N TRP A 160 -3.22 0.15 5.83
CA TRP A 160 -4.41 -0.37 6.50
C TRP A 160 -5.70 0.29 6.01
N ARG A 161 -6.66 -0.53 5.59
CA ARG A 161 -7.97 -0.08 5.10
C ARG A 161 -8.82 0.63 6.15
N ALA A 162 -8.57 0.34 7.42
CA ALA A 162 -9.28 0.96 8.55
C ALA A 162 -8.79 2.40 8.86
N ALA A 163 -7.60 2.81 8.40
CA ALA A 163 -7.01 4.09 8.77
C ALA A 163 -7.91 5.32 8.49
N PRO A 164 -8.62 5.43 7.34
CA PRO A 164 -9.55 6.54 7.11
C PRO A 164 -10.66 6.68 8.15
N GLU A 165 -11.14 5.56 8.71
CA GLU A 165 -12.19 5.58 9.74
C GLU A 165 -11.68 6.20 11.04
N TRP A 166 -10.45 5.86 11.43
CA TRP A 166 -9.86 6.29 12.69
C TRP A 166 -9.31 7.71 12.65
N LEU A 167 -8.72 8.12 11.52
CA LEU A 167 -7.84 9.29 11.47
C LEU A 167 -8.44 10.49 10.74
N SER A 168 -9.47 10.31 9.90
CA SER A 168 -10.04 11.39 9.09
C SER A 168 -10.54 12.59 9.90
N SER A 169 -11.15 12.36 11.07
CA SER A 169 -11.59 13.44 11.95
C SER A 169 -10.44 14.29 12.48
N GLY A 170 -9.29 13.68 12.75
CA GLY A 170 -8.07 14.39 13.14
C GLY A 170 -7.52 15.26 12.00
N TRP A 171 -7.48 14.73 10.78
CA TRP A 171 -7.02 15.47 9.60
C TRP A 171 -7.92 16.68 9.30
N VAL A 172 -9.24 16.51 9.37
CA VAL A 172 -10.20 17.61 9.14
C VAL A 172 -10.02 18.74 10.16
N ARG A 173 -9.76 18.43 11.43
CA ARG A 173 -9.47 19.46 12.46
C ARG A 173 -8.21 20.27 12.13
N MET A 174 -7.23 19.67 11.46
CA MET A 174 -6.01 20.36 11.05
C MET A 174 -6.21 21.30 9.85
N PHE A 175 -7.40 21.36 9.25
CA PHE A 175 -7.68 22.34 8.19
C PHE A 175 -7.64 23.78 8.67
N ASP A 176 -7.76 23.98 9.98
CA ASP A 176 -7.65 25.28 10.66
C ASP A 176 -6.32 25.43 11.42
N ASP A 177 -5.33 24.55 11.21
CA ASP A 177 -4.04 24.62 11.88
C ASP A 177 -3.32 25.96 11.56
N PRO A 178 -2.72 26.64 12.56
CA PRO A 178 -1.98 27.88 12.34
C PRO A 178 -0.76 27.70 11.43
N VAL A 179 -0.17 26.50 11.37
CA VAL A 179 0.97 26.20 10.51
C VAL A 179 0.48 25.80 9.11
N ALA A 180 0.81 26.61 8.11
CA ALA A 180 0.31 26.45 6.74
C ALA A 180 0.69 25.11 6.11
N GLU A 181 1.90 24.63 6.37
CA GLU A 181 2.41 23.35 5.86
C GLU A 181 1.62 22.17 6.45
N LEU A 182 1.38 22.15 7.77
CA LEU A 182 0.57 21.11 8.43
C LEU A 182 -0.85 21.04 7.85
N ARG A 183 -1.44 22.21 7.60
CA ARG A 183 -2.76 22.34 6.98
C ARG A 183 -2.78 21.78 5.55
N SER A 184 -1.76 22.09 4.77
CA SER A 184 -1.61 21.60 3.39
C SER A 184 -1.48 20.07 3.37
N ASP A 185 -0.67 19.52 4.25
CA ASP A 185 -0.42 18.08 4.32
C ASP A 185 -1.63 17.30 4.85
N ALA A 186 -2.38 17.85 5.80
CA ALA A 186 -3.66 17.28 6.22
C ALA A 186 -4.68 17.21 5.07
N LYS A 187 -4.77 18.26 4.25
CA LYS A 187 -5.62 18.27 3.04
C LYS A 187 -5.13 17.25 2.01
N ALA A 188 -3.81 17.11 1.85
CA ALA A 188 -3.23 16.11 0.96
C ALA A 188 -3.58 14.68 1.40
N LEU A 189 -3.55 14.37 2.70
CA LEU A 189 -3.98 13.05 3.21
C LEU A 189 -5.46 12.77 2.95
N VAL A 190 -6.34 13.76 3.16
CA VAL A 190 -7.77 13.62 2.84
C VAL A 190 -7.97 13.41 1.34
N GLY A 191 -7.27 14.16 0.49
CA GLY A 191 -7.36 14.03 -0.97
C GLY A 191 -6.74 12.75 -1.52
N LEU A 192 -5.81 12.14 -0.78
CA LEU A 192 -5.15 10.89 -1.15
C LEU A 192 -6.09 9.68 -1.04
N SER A 193 -7.02 9.68 -0.09
CA SER A 193 -7.98 8.59 0.13
C SER A 193 -9.41 9.00 -0.24
N ARG A 194 -10.04 8.24 -1.15
CA ARG A 194 -11.47 8.41 -1.45
C ARG A 194 -12.33 8.17 -0.23
N ALA A 195 -11.97 7.18 0.59
CA ALA A 195 -12.70 6.88 1.83
C ALA A 195 -12.59 8.01 2.86
N ALA A 196 -11.46 8.72 2.92
CA ALA A 196 -11.29 9.90 3.75
C ALA A 196 -12.01 11.12 3.18
N SER A 197 -11.86 11.37 1.87
CA SER A 197 -12.57 12.42 1.15
C SER A 197 -14.08 12.31 1.33
N ARG A 198 -14.65 11.10 1.22
CA ARG A 198 -16.07 10.82 1.47
C ARG A 198 -16.52 11.15 2.89
N ARG A 199 -15.65 10.98 3.89
CA ARG A 199 -15.95 11.28 5.30
C ARG A 199 -15.80 12.76 5.61
N ALA A 200 -14.89 13.44 4.92
CA ALA A 200 -14.69 14.87 5.03
C ALA A 200 -15.78 15.65 4.29
N ALA A 201 -16.25 15.16 3.14
CA ALA A 201 -17.49 15.57 2.52
C ALA A 201 -18.67 15.04 3.36
N ASP A 202 -19.81 15.74 3.37
CA ASP A 202 -21.02 15.26 4.05
C ASP A 202 -21.31 13.78 3.67
N PRO A 203 -21.45 12.86 4.64
CA PRO A 203 -21.65 11.43 4.39
C PRO A 203 -22.93 11.09 3.61
N ARG A 204 -23.79 12.09 3.35
CA ARG A 204 -25.05 11.94 2.60
C ARG A 204 -24.92 12.08 1.09
N VAL A 205 -23.75 12.47 0.56
CA VAL A 205 -23.56 12.59 -0.90
C VAL A 205 -23.26 11.21 -1.49
N PRO A 206 -24.14 10.63 -2.33
CA PRO A 206 -23.87 9.36 -2.98
C PRO A 206 -22.68 9.53 -3.92
N VAL A 207 -21.67 8.66 -3.79
CA VAL A 207 -20.63 8.57 -4.81
C VAL A 207 -21.23 7.78 -5.98
N PRO A 208 -21.14 8.29 -7.23
CA PRO A 208 -21.52 7.48 -8.38
C PRO A 208 -20.77 6.15 -8.32
N PRO A 209 -21.34 5.04 -8.86
CA PRO A 209 -20.59 3.80 -9.00
C PRO A 209 -19.21 4.10 -9.61
N PRO A 210 -18.16 3.32 -9.32
CA PRO A 210 -16.86 3.53 -9.95
C PRO A 210 -17.04 3.49 -11.47
N CYS A 211 -17.27 4.66 -12.07
CA CYS A 211 -17.44 4.81 -13.48
C CYS A 211 -16.04 4.67 -14.02
N GLU A 212 -15.80 3.54 -14.66
CA GLU A 212 -14.62 3.31 -15.47
C GLU A 212 -14.45 4.49 -16.43
N VAL A 213 -13.50 5.38 -16.13
CA VAL A 213 -12.80 6.11 -17.19
C VAL A 213 -11.58 5.28 -17.58
N ARG A 214 -11.76 3.98 -17.79
CA ARG A 214 -11.05 3.31 -18.87
C ARG A 214 -11.92 3.53 -20.08
N VAL A 215 -11.88 4.71 -20.69
CA VAL A 215 -12.45 4.88 -22.03
C VAL A 215 -11.67 3.91 -22.91
N PRO A 216 -12.24 2.76 -23.30
CA PRO A 216 -11.51 1.87 -24.16
C PRO A 216 -11.37 2.63 -25.47
N VAL A 217 -10.16 2.75 -26.00
CA VAL A 217 -10.03 3.11 -27.41
C VAL A 217 -10.82 2.07 -28.16
N ALA A 218 -11.93 2.49 -28.78
CA ALA A 218 -12.81 1.61 -29.52
C ALA A 218 -11.97 0.87 -30.56
N VAL A 219 -12.06 -0.46 -30.55
CA VAL A 219 -11.40 -1.30 -31.56
C VAL A 219 -12.48 -1.68 -32.54
N GLU A 220 -12.33 -1.27 -33.79
CA GLU A 220 -13.22 -1.68 -34.85
C GLU A 220 -13.17 -3.21 -35.01
N PRO A 221 -14.31 -3.91 -35.12
CA PRO A 221 -14.33 -5.37 -35.24
C PRO A 221 -13.48 -5.90 -36.39
N ARG A 222 -13.39 -5.15 -37.51
CA ARG A 222 -12.53 -5.50 -38.66
C ARG A 222 -11.04 -5.49 -38.30
N ASP A 223 -10.61 -4.52 -37.49
CA ASP A 223 -9.22 -4.42 -37.04
C ASP A 223 -8.90 -5.50 -36.01
N ALA A 224 -9.84 -5.81 -35.12
CA ALA A 224 -9.73 -6.94 -34.20
C ALA A 224 -9.57 -8.27 -34.95
N GLU A 225 -10.40 -8.50 -35.98
CA GLU A 225 -10.35 -9.69 -36.82
C GLU A 225 -9.02 -9.81 -37.57
N ALA A 226 -8.59 -8.76 -38.27
CA ALA A 226 -7.33 -8.73 -39.01
C ALA A 226 -6.13 -8.96 -38.06
N CYS A 227 -6.16 -8.33 -36.88
CA CYS A 227 -5.11 -8.51 -35.89
C CYS A 227 -5.06 -9.95 -35.39
N LEU A 228 -6.17 -10.54 -34.96
CA LEU A 228 -6.21 -11.91 -34.45
C LEU A 228 -5.89 -12.94 -35.55
N ALA A 229 -6.29 -12.71 -36.80
CA ALA A 229 -5.95 -13.56 -37.94
C ALA A 229 -4.43 -13.61 -38.19
N SER A 230 -3.74 -12.47 -38.02
CA SER A 230 -2.27 -12.39 -38.17
C SER A 230 -1.48 -13.08 -37.04
N ARG A 231 -2.14 -13.45 -35.94
CA ARG A 231 -1.49 -14.05 -34.77
C ARG A 231 -1.68 -15.57 -34.75
N PRO A 232 -0.68 -16.34 -34.29
CA PRO A 232 -0.86 -17.77 -34.08
C PRO A 232 -1.88 -18.04 -32.97
N VAL A 233 -2.35 -19.28 -32.87
CA VAL A 233 -3.38 -19.67 -31.87
C VAL A 233 -2.83 -19.58 -30.44
N ASP A 234 -1.56 -19.92 -30.26
CA ASP A 234 -0.82 -19.89 -29.00
C ASP A 234 -0.09 -18.56 -28.75
N ALA A 235 -0.48 -17.50 -29.47
CA ALA A 235 0.06 -16.17 -29.25
C ALA A 235 -0.19 -15.72 -27.80
N SER A 236 0.85 -15.39 -27.06
CA SER A 236 0.70 -14.81 -25.73
C SER A 236 0.30 -13.34 -25.80
N ARG A 237 -0.42 -12.84 -24.77
CA ARG A 237 -0.72 -11.41 -24.55
C ARG A 237 -1.59 -10.79 -25.65
N LEU A 238 -2.59 -11.53 -26.14
CA LEU A 238 -3.61 -10.93 -26.99
C LEU A 238 -4.42 -9.91 -26.16
N PRO A 239 -4.81 -8.75 -26.71
CA PRO A 239 -5.64 -7.79 -26.00
C PRO A 239 -7.08 -8.30 -25.82
N PRO A 240 -7.64 -8.34 -24.60
CA PRO A 240 -9.01 -8.82 -24.34
C PRO A 240 -10.07 -8.07 -25.14
N ARG A 241 -9.87 -6.76 -25.33
CA ARG A 241 -10.76 -5.88 -26.10
C ARG A 241 -11.02 -6.34 -27.54
N MET A 242 -10.09 -7.08 -28.15
CA MET A 242 -10.31 -7.64 -29.49
C MET A 242 -11.42 -8.68 -29.47
N PHE A 243 -11.42 -9.57 -28.47
CA PHE A 243 -12.47 -10.58 -28.34
C PHE A 243 -13.82 -9.96 -27.98
N HIS A 244 -13.83 -8.92 -27.13
CA HIS A 244 -15.06 -8.17 -26.83
C HIS A 244 -15.67 -7.52 -28.09
N ALA A 245 -14.86 -6.80 -28.88
CA ALA A 245 -15.33 -6.17 -30.11
C ALA A 245 -15.91 -7.18 -31.12
N LEU A 246 -15.34 -8.39 -31.20
CA LEU A 246 -15.88 -9.46 -32.03
C LEU A 246 -17.19 -10.03 -31.48
N LEU A 247 -17.25 -10.28 -30.17
CA LEU A 247 -18.45 -10.77 -29.48
C LEU A 247 -19.63 -9.79 -29.52
N ASP A 248 -19.36 -8.48 -29.65
CA ASP A 248 -20.39 -7.46 -29.87
C ASP A 248 -21.02 -7.58 -31.27
N ARG A 249 -20.30 -8.15 -32.25
CA ARG A 249 -20.77 -8.33 -33.63
C ARG A 249 -21.38 -9.70 -33.90
N GLY A 250 -21.00 -10.72 -33.15
CA GLY A 250 -21.49 -12.08 -33.35
C GLY A 250 -20.61 -13.17 -32.72
N PRO A 251 -20.88 -14.44 -33.04
CA PRO A 251 -20.10 -15.56 -32.52
C PRO A 251 -18.66 -15.52 -33.03
N LEU A 252 -17.73 -15.97 -32.18
CA LEU A 252 -16.32 -16.14 -32.54
C LEU A 252 -16.13 -17.32 -33.49
N SER A 253 -15.18 -17.22 -34.42
CA SER A 253 -14.74 -18.36 -35.24
C SER A 253 -13.99 -19.40 -34.39
N GLU A 254 -13.91 -20.66 -34.84
CA GLU A 254 -13.20 -21.73 -34.13
C GLU A 254 -11.75 -21.36 -33.78
N ARG A 255 -11.07 -20.66 -34.70
CA ARG A 255 -9.70 -20.16 -34.46
C ARG A 255 -9.67 -19.13 -33.33
N GLN A 256 -10.59 -18.18 -33.32
CA GLN A 256 -10.68 -17.15 -32.29
C GLN A 256 -11.06 -17.75 -30.93
N ILE A 257 -11.93 -18.77 -30.91
CA ILE A 257 -12.25 -19.56 -29.71
C ILE A 257 -10.99 -20.24 -29.17
N ALA A 258 -10.20 -20.88 -30.03
CA ALA A 258 -8.95 -21.51 -29.62
C ALA A 258 -7.94 -20.50 -29.05
N GLN A 259 -7.82 -19.32 -29.68
CA GLN A 259 -6.98 -18.22 -29.18
C GLN A 259 -7.44 -17.72 -27.81
N LEU A 260 -8.75 -17.52 -27.62
CA LEU A 260 -9.32 -17.07 -26.35
C LEU A 260 -9.13 -18.14 -25.26
N ARG A 261 -9.41 -19.41 -25.58
CA ARG A 261 -9.17 -20.55 -24.68
C ARG A 261 -7.71 -20.61 -24.23
N HIS A 262 -6.77 -20.34 -25.14
CA HIS A 262 -5.35 -20.29 -24.82
C HIS A 262 -5.03 -19.19 -23.80
N GLN A 263 -5.61 -18.00 -23.95
CA GLN A 263 -5.40 -16.89 -22.99
C GLN A 263 -5.93 -17.21 -21.58
N VAL A 264 -7.02 -17.98 -21.48
CA VAL A 264 -7.69 -18.23 -20.19
C VAL A 264 -7.16 -19.48 -19.47
N PHE A 265 -6.82 -20.55 -20.19
CA PHE A 265 -6.60 -21.86 -19.56
C PHE A 265 -5.22 -22.47 -19.74
N THR A 266 -4.41 -22.00 -20.70
CA THR A 266 -3.16 -22.72 -21.01
C THR A 266 -1.99 -22.32 -20.11
N ARG A 267 -1.96 -21.09 -19.58
CA ARG A 267 -0.86 -20.63 -18.72
C ARG A 267 -1.38 -19.76 -17.57
N PRO A 268 -0.98 -20.06 -16.32
CA PRO A 268 -1.11 -19.15 -15.21
C PRO A 268 -0.54 -17.78 -15.58
N SER A 269 -1.40 -16.78 -15.75
CA SER A 269 -0.97 -15.46 -16.18
C SER A 269 -2.01 -14.39 -15.90
N ALA A 270 -1.56 -13.13 -15.93
CA ALA A 270 -2.42 -11.95 -15.97
C ALA A 270 -3.47 -11.98 -17.11
N GLY A 271 -3.22 -12.77 -18.15
CA GLY A 271 -4.16 -12.96 -19.25
C GLY A 271 -5.47 -13.63 -18.82
N GLN A 272 -5.45 -14.47 -17.78
CA GLN A 272 -6.61 -15.28 -17.43
C GLN A 272 -7.77 -14.44 -16.89
N ALA A 273 -7.53 -13.61 -15.87
CA ALA A 273 -8.53 -12.68 -15.33
C ALA A 273 -9.04 -11.71 -16.42
N ARG A 274 -8.11 -11.15 -17.19
CA ARG A 274 -8.39 -10.19 -18.27
C ARG A 274 -9.28 -10.75 -19.39
N HIS A 275 -9.19 -12.04 -19.68
CA HIS A 275 -9.97 -12.69 -20.74
C HIS A 275 -11.18 -13.48 -20.22
N ALA A 276 -11.29 -13.67 -18.90
CA ALA A 276 -12.35 -14.45 -18.28
C ALA A 276 -13.75 -13.94 -18.67
N ARG A 277 -13.95 -12.62 -18.69
CA ARG A 277 -15.23 -12.02 -19.07
C ARG A 277 -15.58 -12.26 -20.54
N ALA A 278 -14.61 -12.20 -21.45
CA ALA A 278 -14.83 -12.54 -22.85
C ALA A 278 -15.19 -14.04 -23.01
N TRP A 279 -14.53 -14.91 -22.23
CA TRP A 279 -14.88 -16.32 -22.21
C TRP A 279 -16.26 -16.59 -21.65
N TRP A 280 -16.65 -15.94 -20.55
CA TRP A 280 -18.01 -16.01 -19.99
C TRP A 280 -19.06 -15.58 -21.03
N ARG A 281 -18.83 -14.46 -21.74
CA ARG A 281 -19.73 -14.00 -22.81
C ARG A 281 -19.86 -15.01 -23.97
N HIS A 282 -18.80 -15.76 -24.26
CA HIS A 282 -18.80 -16.77 -25.32
C HIS A 282 -19.46 -18.09 -24.88
N ALA A 283 -19.07 -18.63 -23.74
CA ALA A 283 -19.42 -19.98 -23.29
C ALA A 283 -20.60 -20.02 -22.29
N GLY A 284 -20.99 -18.86 -21.75
CA GLY A 284 -22.05 -18.73 -20.76
C GLY A 284 -21.86 -19.62 -19.55
N GLU A 285 -22.98 -20.13 -19.03
CA GLU A 285 -23.08 -20.95 -17.81
C GLU A 285 -22.14 -22.17 -17.81
N ALA A 286 -21.90 -22.77 -18.97
CA ALA A 286 -21.01 -23.93 -19.11
C ALA A 286 -19.56 -23.63 -18.68
N SER A 287 -19.17 -22.36 -18.60
CA SER A 287 -17.84 -21.95 -18.13
C SER A 287 -17.73 -21.73 -16.62
N ALA A 288 -18.85 -21.67 -15.89
CA ALA A 288 -18.86 -21.41 -14.45
C ALA A 288 -17.97 -22.38 -13.63
N PRO A 289 -17.98 -23.71 -13.87
CA PRO A 289 -17.15 -24.65 -13.11
C PRO A 289 -15.65 -24.38 -13.22
N VAL A 290 -15.21 -23.69 -14.28
CA VAL A 290 -13.80 -23.37 -14.51
C VAL A 290 -13.46 -21.95 -14.05
N LEU A 291 -14.37 -20.98 -14.23
CA LEU A 291 -14.13 -19.59 -13.85
C LEU A 291 -14.26 -19.36 -12.34
N LEU A 292 -15.21 -20.00 -11.66
CA LEU A 292 -15.44 -19.81 -10.21
C LEU A 292 -14.22 -20.15 -9.32
N PRO A 293 -13.48 -21.25 -9.54
CA PRO A 293 -12.26 -21.51 -8.77
C PRO A 293 -11.10 -20.60 -9.18
N LEU A 294 -11.11 -20.05 -10.40
CA LEU A 294 -10.03 -19.24 -10.96
C LEU A 294 -10.08 -17.78 -10.50
N LEU A 295 -11.24 -17.13 -10.62
CA LEU A 295 -11.39 -15.68 -10.43
C LEU A 295 -11.01 -15.18 -9.02
N PRO A 296 -11.39 -15.84 -7.90
CA PRO A 296 -11.04 -15.38 -6.56
C PRO A 296 -9.53 -15.32 -6.29
N GLN A 297 -8.72 -16.06 -7.04
CA GLN A 297 -7.26 -16.08 -6.88
C GLN A 297 -6.62 -14.71 -7.20
N TYR A 298 -7.32 -13.84 -7.93
CA TYR A 298 -6.81 -12.53 -8.34
C TYR A 298 -7.17 -11.38 -7.39
N PHE A 299 -7.96 -11.62 -6.33
CA PHE A 299 -8.39 -10.55 -5.42
C PHE A 299 -7.22 -9.87 -4.69
N ALA A 300 -6.11 -10.56 -4.46
CA ALA A 300 -4.92 -10.03 -3.80
C ALA A 300 -3.74 -9.79 -4.76
N ASP A 301 -3.98 -9.79 -6.09
CA ASP A 301 -2.89 -9.65 -7.06
C ASP A 301 -2.51 -8.17 -7.30
N THR A 302 -1.21 -7.97 -7.46
CA THR A 302 -0.45 -6.73 -7.58
C THR A 302 -0.72 -5.88 -8.84
N ALA A 303 -1.45 -6.42 -9.83
CA ALA A 303 -1.54 -5.82 -11.18
C ALA A 303 -2.97 -5.38 -11.60
N LEU A 304 -3.81 -5.00 -10.63
CA LEU A 304 -5.24 -4.64 -10.86
C LEU A 304 -6.09 -5.76 -11.49
N LEU A 305 -5.57 -7.00 -11.51
CA LEU A 305 -6.27 -8.15 -12.08
C LEU A 305 -7.52 -8.53 -11.28
N GLY A 306 -7.54 -8.17 -9.99
CA GLY A 306 -8.72 -8.30 -9.15
C GLY A 306 -9.91 -7.54 -9.73
N ILE A 307 -9.72 -6.38 -10.35
CA ILE A 307 -10.82 -5.62 -10.98
C ILE A 307 -11.41 -6.41 -12.15
N ASP A 308 -10.56 -6.92 -13.06
CA ASP A 308 -11.01 -7.73 -14.19
C ASP A 308 -11.77 -9.00 -13.72
N ALA A 309 -11.31 -9.60 -12.61
CA ALA A 309 -11.96 -10.76 -12.01
C ALA A 309 -13.33 -10.41 -11.39
N LEU A 310 -13.42 -9.30 -10.66
CA LEU A 310 -14.65 -8.82 -10.03
C LEU A 310 -15.70 -8.40 -11.07
N GLU A 311 -15.29 -7.80 -12.17
CA GLU A 311 -16.18 -7.49 -13.30
C GLU A 311 -16.71 -8.76 -13.97
N CYS A 312 -15.86 -9.79 -14.12
CA CYS A 312 -16.31 -11.08 -14.63
C CYS A 312 -17.33 -11.72 -13.68
N LEU A 313 -17.08 -11.71 -12.36
CA LEU A 313 -18.03 -12.22 -11.37
C LEU A 313 -19.35 -11.42 -11.37
N ALA A 314 -19.30 -10.10 -11.51
CA ALA A 314 -20.50 -9.29 -11.66
C ALA A 314 -21.28 -9.68 -12.92
N ALA A 315 -20.60 -9.86 -14.06
CA ALA A 315 -21.25 -10.29 -15.30
C ALA A 315 -21.82 -11.72 -15.26
N MET A 316 -21.36 -12.56 -14.31
CA MET A 316 -21.93 -13.88 -14.04
C MET A 316 -23.23 -13.81 -13.21
N GLY A 317 -23.51 -12.69 -12.53
CA GLY A 317 -24.69 -12.51 -11.69
C GLY A 317 -24.85 -13.62 -10.65
N ARG A 318 -26.05 -14.21 -10.54
CA ARG A 318 -26.34 -15.32 -9.62
C ARG A 318 -25.41 -16.53 -9.74
N PHE A 319 -24.82 -16.78 -10.90
CA PHE A 319 -23.89 -17.91 -11.08
C PHE A 319 -22.59 -17.71 -10.29
N ALA A 320 -22.28 -16.48 -9.88
CA ALA A 320 -21.15 -16.15 -9.02
C ALA A 320 -21.44 -16.27 -7.51
N ALA A 321 -22.63 -16.71 -7.08
CA ALA A 321 -22.95 -16.92 -5.67
C ALA A 321 -21.90 -17.75 -4.90
N PRO A 322 -21.29 -18.82 -5.46
CA PRO A 322 -20.23 -19.58 -4.79
C PRO A 322 -18.98 -18.75 -4.45
N ALA A 323 -18.75 -17.61 -5.12
CA ALA A 323 -17.61 -16.72 -4.86
C ALA A 323 -17.84 -15.75 -3.70
N LEU A 324 -19.07 -15.65 -3.16
CA LEU A 324 -19.42 -14.70 -2.09
C LEU A 324 -18.55 -14.87 -0.84
N GLY A 325 -18.25 -16.10 -0.43
CA GLY A 325 -17.39 -16.35 0.73
C GLY A 325 -15.96 -15.82 0.54
N ALA A 326 -15.40 -15.93 -0.67
CA ALA A 326 -14.09 -15.38 -0.99
C ALA A 326 -14.12 -13.84 -1.08
N LEU A 327 -15.21 -13.26 -1.59
CA LEU A 327 -15.43 -11.81 -1.59
C LEU A 327 -15.53 -11.26 -0.17
N ASP A 328 -16.26 -11.94 0.71
CA ASP A 328 -16.41 -11.56 2.12
C ASP A 328 -15.06 -11.61 2.84
N ALA A 329 -14.27 -12.67 2.61
CA ALA A 329 -12.93 -12.77 3.15
C ALA A 329 -12.00 -11.65 2.65
N PHE A 330 -12.08 -11.31 1.36
CA PHE A 330 -11.32 -10.19 0.79
C PHE A 330 -11.73 -8.84 1.41
N LEU A 331 -13.03 -8.59 1.55
CA LEU A 331 -13.56 -7.35 2.12
C LEU A 331 -13.28 -7.22 3.63
N ALA A 332 -13.23 -8.35 4.36
CA ALA A 332 -12.86 -8.39 5.77
C ALA A 332 -11.36 -8.19 6.01
N GLY A 333 -10.53 -8.29 4.97
CA GLY A 333 -9.09 -8.06 5.07
C GLY A 333 -8.78 -6.64 5.54
N GLU A 334 -7.92 -6.52 6.56
CA GLU A 334 -7.56 -5.23 7.19
C GLU A 334 -6.48 -4.46 6.42
N ARG A 335 -5.62 -5.18 5.69
CA ARG A 335 -4.49 -4.60 4.96
C ARG A 335 -4.88 -4.21 3.54
N ILE A 336 -4.15 -3.24 3.01
CA ILE A 336 -4.10 -2.98 1.58
C ILE A 336 -3.59 -4.24 0.87
N ALA A 337 -4.41 -4.76 -0.05
CA ALA A 337 -4.12 -5.99 -0.76
C ALA A 337 -3.27 -5.76 -2.02
N VAL A 338 -3.35 -4.55 -2.60
CA VAL A 338 -2.64 -4.22 -3.84
C VAL A 338 -1.24 -3.71 -3.55
N ARG A 339 -0.23 -4.29 -4.22
CA ARG A 339 1.15 -3.78 -4.26
C ARG A 339 1.52 -3.44 -5.71
N HIS A 340 1.09 -2.27 -6.18
CA HIS A 340 1.40 -1.76 -7.50
C HIS A 340 2.84 -1.22 -7.52
N ARG A 341 3.59 -1.45 -8.61
CA ARG A 341 5.01 -1.06 -8.72
C ARG A 341 5.22 0.46 -8.96
N GLY A 342 4.50 1.30 -8.23
CA GLY A 342 4.56 2.76 -8.34
C GLY A 342 4.99 3.42 -7.05
N SER A 343 4.02 3.65 -6.15
CA SER A 343 4.23 4.21 -4.82
C SER A 343 3.14 3.71 -3.87
N PRO A 344 3.35 3.80 -2.55
CA PRO A 344 2.32 3.42 -1.56
C PRO A 344 0.99 4.16 -1.76
N GLU A 345 1.03 5.40 -2.27
CA GLU A 345 -0.16 6.19 -2.61
C GLU A 345 -0.93 5.59 -3.79
N SER A 346 -0.23 5.13 -4.83
CA SER A 346 -0.85 4.43 -5.96
C SER A 346 -1.43 3.08 -5.53
N ASP A 347 -0.77 2.37 -4.61
CA ASP A 347 -1.25 1.12 -4.02
C ASP A 347 -2.58 1.32 -3.29
N LEU A 348 -2.67 2.37 -2.48
CA LEU A 348 -3.89 2.77 -1.81
C LEU A 348 -5.02 3.06 -2.79
N GLN A 349 -4.78 3.91 -3.80
CA GLN A 349 -5.82 4.26 -4.77
C GLN A 349 -6.33 3.05 -5.54
N ALA A 350 -5.41 2.13 -5.88
CA ALA A 350 -5.74 0.87 -6.52
C ALA A 350 -6.57 -0.05 -5.62
N ASP A 351 -6.21 -0.16 -4.34
CA ASP A 351 -6.95 -0.98 -3.36
C ASP A 351 -8.32 -0.39 -3.04
N GLU A 352 -8.45 0.93 -2.89
CA GLU A 352 -9.75 1.57 -2.68
C GLU A 352 -10.71 1.32 -3.86
N LEU A 353 -10.20 1.44 -5.10
CA LEU A 353 -10.97 1.09 -6.29
C LEU A 353 -11.36 -0.39 -6.27
N LEU A 354 -10.44 -1.28 -5.92
CA LEU A 354 -10.70 -2.71 -5.85
C LEU A 354 -11.76 -3.07 -4.80
N VAL A 355 -11.70 -2.46 -3.61
CA VAL A 355 -12.69 -2.63 -2.54
C VAL A 355 -14.05 -2.10 -2.96
N GLU A 356 -14.13 -0.93 -3.59
CA GLU A 356 -15.37 -0.36 -4.12
C GLU A 356 -16.00 -1.30 -5.16
N THR A 357 -15.21 -1.81 -6.10
CA THR A 357 -15.66 -2.79 -7.09
C THR A 357 -16.11 -4.09 -6.42
N ALA A 358 -15.39 -4.58 -5.40
CA ALA A 358 -15.77 -5.81 -4.70
C ALA A 358 -17.10 -5.66 -3.93
N GLN A 359 -17.31 -4.52 -3.28
CA GLN A 359 -18.58 -4.20 -2.61
C GLN A 359 -19.74 -4.12 -3.62
N PHE A 360 -19.50 -3.51 -4.78
CA PHE A 360 -20.48 -3.46 -5.86
C PHE A 360 -20.81 -4.86 -6.38
N THR A 361 -19.80 -5.63 -6.77
CA THR A 361 -19.95 -7.01 -7.28
C THR A 361 -20.70 -7.89 -6.28
N ARG A 362 -20.35 -7.81 -4.99
CA ARG A 362 -21.05 -8.55 -3.93
C ARG A 362 -22.54 -8.21 -3.88
N ARG A 363 -22.90 -6.91 -3.83
CA ARG A 363 -24.31 -6.49 -3.81
C ARG A 363 -25.05 -6.97 -5.06
N HIS A 364 -24.43 -6.85 -6.22
CA HIS A 364 -25.03 -7.25 -7.48
C HIS A 364 -25.34 -8.77 -7.53
N ILE A 365 -24.38 -9.62 -7.10
CA ILE A 365 -24.59 -11.07 -7.03
C ILE A 365 -25.73 -11.42 -6.05
N MET A 366 -25.80 -10.73 -4.90
CA MET A 366 -26.87 -10.97 -3.93
C MET A 366 -28.25 -10.58 -4.49
N GLU A 367 -28.38 -9.38 -5.07
CA GLU A 367 -29.63 -8.91 -5.67
C GLU A 367 -30.12 -9.81 -6.81
N ASP A 368 -29.21 -10.33 -7.63
CA ASP A 368 -29.53 -11.27 -8.71
C ASP A 368 -29.90 -12.68 -8.21
N THR A 369 -29.49 -13.04 -7.00
CA THR A 369 -29.84 -14.33 -6.37
C THR A 369 -31.22 -14.29 -5.71
N GLU A 370 -31.67 -13.11 -5.30
CA GLU A 370 -32.98 -12.88 -4.66
C GLU A 370 -34.13 -12.73 -5.68
N ARG A 371 -33.82 -12.49 -6.96
CA ARG A 371 -34.78 -12.42 -8.08
C ARG A 371 -34.96 -13.76 -8.76
#